data_AF-A0A7V9ZUJ4-F1
#
_entry.id   AF-A0A7V9ZUJ4-F1
#
_cell.length_a   1.000
_cell.length_b   1.000
_cell.length_c   1.000
_cell.angle_alpha   90.00
_cell.angle_beta   90.00
_cell.angle_gamma   90.00
#
_symmetry.space_group_name_H-M   'P 1'
#
loop_
_entity.id
_entity.type
_entity.pdbx_description
1 polymer ?
#
loop_
_entity_poly.entity_id
_entity_poly.type
_entity_poly.pdbx_seq_one_letter_code
_entity_poly.pdbx_strand_id
1 'polypeptide(L)'
;MHVLQLGPYPPPEGGINRNYLAIRDELRRVGHKCSVIAIAKSSAVINEPDVYHPRNPLELVRLLFRLDYDILHLHIGGEIPLRVLRLMAFCGVLGRGKNVLTLHSGGYVVENIKTAKPFSLAGFVFRLYRKIIGVNPLMLELFAKLGVKEDRS
;
A
#
# COMPACT_ATOMS: atom_id res chain seq x y z
N MET A 1 7.74 -10.51 -14.04
CA MET A 1 7.46 -9.14 -13.55
C MET A 1 8.13 -8.95 -12.20
N HIS A 2 8.35 -7.70 -11.80
CA HIS A 2 8.85 -7.33 -10.49
C HIS A 2 7.81 -6.47 -9.75
N VAL A 3 7.34 -7.00 -8.63
CA VAL A 3 6.42 -6.31 -7.72
C VAL A 3 7.22 -5.71 -6.57
N LEU A 4 7.12 -4.41 -6.38
CA LEU A 4 7.63 -3.70 -5.21
C LEU A 4 6.50 -3.52 -4.20
N GLN A 5 6.55 -4.27 -3.10
CA GLN A 5 5.59 -4.14 -2.03
C GLN A 5 6.08 -3.08 -1.02
N LEU A 6 5.21 -2.14 -0.65
CA LEU A 6 5.48 -1.08 0.31
C LEU A 6 4.49 -1.21 1.48
N GLY A 7 4.94 -1.49 2.69
CA GLY A 7 4.02 -1.76 3.79
C GLY A 7 4.68 -2.11 5.13
N PRO A 8 3.88 -2.55 6.11
CA PRO A 8 4.41 -3.12 7.34
C PRO A 8 5.06 -4.48 7.04
N TYR A 9 6.33 -4.62 7.39
CA TYR A 9 7.10 -5.85 7.30
C TYR A 9 7.39 -6.37 8.72
N PRO A 10 7.31 -7.69 8.98
CA PRO A 10 7.60 -8.21 10.30
C PRO A 10 9.06 -8.00 10.70
N PRO A 11 9.36 -7.93 12.02
CA PRO A 11 8.45 -7.90 13.18
C PRO A 11 7.95 -6.49 13.52
N PRO A 12 6.85 -6.29 14.30
CA PRO A 12 6.09 -7.28 15.08
C PRO A 12 5.21 -8.20 14.22
N GLU A 13 4.78 -9.34 14.75
CA GLU A 13 3.85 -10.25 14.05
C GLU A 13 2.42 -9.70 14.07
N GLY A 14 1.70 -9.81 12.95
CA GLY A 14 0.32 -9.32 12.83
C GLY A 14 -0.37 -9.80 11.55
N GLY A 15 -1.70 -9.69 11.49
CA GLY A 15 -2.49 -10.22 10.35
C GLY A 15 -2.10 -9.63 8.99
N ILE A 16 -1.70 -8.35 8.96
CA ILE A 16 -1.23 -7.68 7.74
C ILE A 16 0.10 -8.28 7.28
N ASN A 17 1.01 -8.57 8.21
CA ASN A 17 2.35 -9.04 7.93
C ASN A 17 2.34 -10.48 7.38
N ARG A 18 1.41 -11.32 7.85
CA ARG A 18 1.19 -12.65 7.29
C ARG A 18 0.66 -12.60 5.86
N ASN A 19 -0.32 -11.73 5.58
CA ASN A 19 -0.83 -11.55 4.22
C ASN A 19 0.28 -11.05 3.29
N TYR A 20 1.10 -10.12 3.77
CA TYR A 20 2.23 -9.55 3.06
C TYR A 20 3.28 -10.61 2.67
N LEU A 21 3.66 -11.49 3.61
CA LEU A 21 4.58 -12.60 3.35
C LEU A 21 3.96 -13.63 2.40
N ALA A 22 2.69 -13.99 2.59
CA ALA A 22 2.00 -14.93 1.71
C ALA A 22 1.94 -14.43 0.26
N ILE A 23 1.67 -13.13 0.03
CA ILE A 23 1.71 -12.52 -1.31
C ILE A 23 3.13 -12.60 -1.89
N ARG A 24 4.17 -12.31 -1.09
CA ARG A 24 5.57 -12.39 -1.53
C ARG A 24 5.93 -13.82 -1.95
N ASP A 25 5.55 -14.81 -1.16
CA ASP A 25 5.83 -16.22 -1.43
C ASP A 25 5.11 -16.71 -2.68
N GLU A 26 3.84 -16.36 -2.84
CA GLU A 26 3.05 -16.71 -4.01
C GLU A 26 3.61 -16.07 -5.29
N LEU A 27 3.96 -14.78 -5.25
CA LEU A 27 4.59 -14.09 -6.38
C LEU A 27 5.90 -14.78 -6.79
N ARG A 28 6.73 -15.17 -5.81
CA ARG A 28 7.97 -15.90 -6.07
C ARG A 28 7.71 -17.28 -6.64
N ARG A 29 6.71 -18.00 -6.12
CA ARG A 29 6.30 -19.33 -6.59
C ARG A 29 5.91 -19.33 -8.06
N VAL A 30 5.24 -18.28 -8.53
CA VAL A 30 4.86 -18.12 -9.95
C VAL A 30 5.95 -17.47 -10.81
N GLY A 31 7.18 -17.34 -10.30
CA GLY A 31 8.34 -16.85 -11.05
C GLY A 31 8.45 -15.33 -11.17
N HIS A 32 7.75 -14.56 -10.31
CA HIS A 32 7.90 -13.12 -10.24
C HIS A 32 8.94 -12.70 -9.19
N LYS A 33 9.64 -11.60 -9.46
CA LYS A 33 10.49 -10.95 -8.46
C LYS A 33 9.61 -10.15 -7.50
N CYS A 34 9.95 -10.21 -6.22
CA CYS A 34 9.26 -9.44 -5.20
C CYS A 34 10.27 -8.78 -4.26
N SER A 35 10.29 -7.45 -4.27
CA SER A 35 11.04 -6.65 -3.31
C SER A 35 10.10 -5.95 -2.35
N VAL A 36 10.64 -5.61 -1.19
CA VAL A 36 9.90 -5.09 -0.05
C VAL A 36 10.58 -3.81 0.41
N ILE A 37 9.79 -2.76 0.63
CA ILE A 37 10.23 -1.61 1.41
C ILE A 37 9.39 -1.56 2.68
N ALA A 38 10.04 -1.80 3.81
CA ALA A 38 9.43 -1.80 5.14
C ALA A 38 9.32 -0.36 5.66
N ILE A 39 8.10 0.17 5.74
CA ILE A 39 7.84 1.56 6.18
C ILE A 39 7.18 1.66 7.55
N ALA A 40 6.78 0.54 8.14
CA ALA A 40 6.23 0.54 9.49
C ALA A 40 7.34 0.46 10.54
N LYS A 41 7.00 0.89 11.77
CA LYS A 41 7.87 0.79 12.93
C LYS A 41 8.10 -0.69 13.23
N SER A 42 9.21 -1.22 12.74
CA SER A 42 9.62 -2.58 13.06
C SER A 42 10.31 -2.62 14.41
N SER A 43 10.07 -3.69 15.18
CA SER A 43 10.79 -3.92 16.44
C SER A 43 12.21 -4.44 16.22
N ALA A 44 12.54 -4.91 15.02
CA ALA A 44 13.89 -5.34 14.65
C ALA A 44 14.10 -5.29 13.12
N VAL A 45 15.23 -4.74 12.68
CA VAL A 45 15.61 -4.79 11.27
C VAL A 45 16.23 -6.15 10.97
N ILE A 46 15.48 -7.00 10.26
CA ILE A 46 16.01 -8.25 9.73
C ILE A 46 16.64 -7.98 8.37
N ASN A 47 17.92 -8.31 8.23
CA ASN A 47 18.64 -8.17 6.96
C ASN A 47 18.30 -9.36 6.06
N GLU A 48 17.35 -9.15 5.16
CA GLU A 48 16.90 -10.15 4.18
C GLU A 48 17.14 -9.66 2.75
N PRO A 49 17.47 -10.56 1.81
CA PRO A 49 17.51 -10.22 0.39
C PRO A 49 16.19 -9.61 -0.09
N ASP A 50 16.30 -8.53 -0.85
CA ASP A 50 15.19 -7.76 -1.41
C ASP A 50 14.27 -7.08 -0.39
N VAL A 51 14.69 -6.97 0.88
CA VAL A 51 13.96 -6.24 1.93
C VAL A 51 14.76 -4.99 2.33
N TYR A 52 14.16 -3.83 2.10
CA TYR A 52 14.78 -2.53 2.34
C TYR A 52 14.09 -1.80 3.49
N HIS A 53 14.88 -1.20 4.38
CA HIS A 53 14.41 -0.52 5.59
C HIS A 53 14.83 0.95 5.57
N PRO A 54 14.11 1.84 4.86
CA PRO A 54 14.42 3.26 4.83
C PRO A 54 14.24 3.89 6.21
N ARG A 55 15.22 4.67 6.64
CA ARG A 55 15.22 5.37 7.94
C ARG A 55 14.51 6.71 7.89
N ASN A 56 14.30 7.24 6.69
CA ASN A 56 13.69 8.54 6.46
C ASN A 56 12.99 8.59 5.09
N PRO A 57 12.14 9.61 4.85
CA PRO A 57 11.44 9.75 3.58
C PRO A 57 12.36 9.86 2.35
N LEU A 58 13.54 10.46 2.48
CA LEU A 58 14.48 10.59 1.35
C LEU A 58 15.04 9.24 0.91
N GLU A 59 15.34 8.35 1.86
CA GLU A 59 15.73 6.97 1.55
C GLU A 59 14.60 6.20 0.86
N LEU A 60 13.35 6.38 1.31
CA LEU A 60 12.20 5.82 0.61
C LEU A 60 12.11 6.32 -0.83
N VAL A 61 12.22 7.64 -1.04
CA VAL A 61 12.21 8.25 -2.38
C VAL A 61 13.32 7.64 -3.24
N ARG A 62 14.56 7.58 -2.72
CA ARG A 62 15.70 6.99 -3.43
C ARG A 62 15.46 5.53 -3.81
N LEU A 63 14.87 4.73 -2.92
CA LEU A 63 14.55 3.34 -3.19
C LEU A 63 13.50 3.21 -4.31
N LEU A 64 12.45 4.03 -4.32
CA LEU A 64 11.44 4.03 -5.38
C LEU A 64 12.02 4.38 -6.75
N PHE A 65 13.06 5.23 -6.82
CA PHE A 65 13.71 5.56 -8.09
C PHE A 65 14.82 4.58 -8.49
N ARG A 66 15.49 3.96 -7.51
CA ARG A 66 16.62 3.04 -7.73
C ARG A 66 16.18 1.64 -8.12
N LEU A 67 15.09 1.15 -7.52
CA LEU A 67 14.59 -0.18 -7.80
C LEU A 67 13.84 -0.15 -9.14
N ASP A 68 14.19 -1.07 -10.03
CA ASP A 68 13.39 -1.32 -11.21
C ASP A 68 12.20 -2.19 -10.80
N TYR A 69 10.97 -1.80 -11.14
CA TYR A 69 9.77 -2.57 -10.83
C TYR A 69 8.63 -2.23 -11.79
N ASP A 70 7.77 -3.21 -12.04
CA ASP A 70 6.60 -3.08 -12.91
C ASP A 70 5.35 -2.60 -12.15
N ILE A 71 5.27 -2.95 -10.86
CA ILE A 71 4.11 -2.73 -10.01
C ILE A 71 4.57 -2.21 -8.64
N LEU A 72 4.04 -1.07 -8.22
CA LEU A 72 4.11 -0.61 -6.83
C LEU A 72 2.84 -1.03 -6.12
N HIS A 73 2.97 -1.86 -5.08
CA HIS A 73 1.85 -2.33 -4.27
C HIS A 73 1.96 -1.77 -2.85
N LEU A 74 1.16 -0.75 -2.55
CA LEU A 74 1.11 -0.12 -1.23
C LEU A 74 0.08 -0.85 -0.34
N HIS A 75 0.50 -1.24 0.85
CA HIS A 75 -0.35 -1.85 1.87
C HIS A 75 -0.53 -0.90 3.05
N ILE A 76 -1.77 -0.49 3.29
CA ILE A 76 -2.14 0.37 4.42
C ILE A 76 -3.04 -0.40 5.38
N GLY A 77 -2.79 -0.24 6.68
CA GLY A 77 -3.64 -0.75 7.75
C GLY A 77 -3.84 0.31 8.83
N GLY A 78 -4.80 0.05 9.71
CA GLY A 78 -5.23 0.98 10.76
C GLY A 78 -6.01 2.20 10.24
N GLU A 79 -5.79 3.33 10.90
CA GLU A 79 -6.28 4.65 10.52
C GLU A 79 -5.43 5.24 9.39
N ILE A 80 -6.01 6.19 8.63
CA ILE A 80 -5.28 6.97 7.60
C ILE A 80 -5.20 8.43 8.06
N PRO A 81 -4.30 8.76 9.02
CA PRO A 81 -4.02 10.15 9.33
C PRO A 81 -3.38 10.85 8.14
N LEU A 82 -3.32 12.19 8.16
CA LEU A 82 -2.80 13.00 7.06
C LEU A 82 -1.39 12.58 6.59
N ARG A 83 -0.53 12.09 7.49
CA ARG A 83 0.80 11.56 7.14
C ARG A 83 0.74 10.34 6.22
N VAL A 84 -0.20 9.42 6.47
CA VAL A 84 -0.39 8.21 5.67
C VAL A 84 -1.06 8.59 4.35
N LEU A 85 -2.01 9.52 4.39
CA LEU A 85 -2.65 10.03 3.17
C LEU A 85 -1.64 10.71 2.24
N ARG A 86 -0.69 11.48 2.78
CA ARG A 86 0.42 12.08 2.03
C ARG A 86 1.34 11.02 1.43
N LEU A 87 1.67 9.98 2.19
CA LEU A 87 2.44 8.85 1.68
C LEU A 87 1.70 8.14 0.53
N MET A 88 0.40 7.92 0.67
CA MET A 88 -0.43 7.36 -0.39
C MET A 88 -0.44 8.26 -1.63
N ALA A 89 -0.57 9.58 -1.47
CA ALA A 89 -0.51 10.52 -2.59
C ALA A 89 0.86 10.45 -3.29
N PHE A 90 1.93 10.47 -2.50
CA PHE A 90 3.30 10.38 -2.97
C PHE A 90 3.55 9.09 -3.77
N CYS A 91 3.12 7.93 -3.26
CA CYS A 91 3.25 6.66 -3.96
C CYS A 91 2.37 6.58 -5.22
N GLY A 92 1.17 7.16 -5.17
CA GLY A 92 0.26 7.21 -6.31
C GLY A 92 0.77 8.08 -7.46
N VAL A 93 1.53 9.15 -7.16
CA VAL A 93 2.11 10.07 -8.15
C VAL A 93 3.48 9.61 -8.65
N LEU A 94 4.36 9.18 -7.74
CA LEU A 94 5.76 8.88 -8.06
C LEU A 94 6.04 7.39 -8.27
N GLY A 95 5.09 6.52 -7.94
CA GLY A 95 5.20 5.10 -8.25
C GLY A 95 5.36 4.89 -9.75
N ARG A 96 6.46 4.24 -10.13
CA ARG A 96 6.67 3.78 -11.51
C ARG A 96 5.73 2.60 -11.80
N GLY A 97 5.34 2.45 -13.06
CA GLY A 97 4.51 1.32 -13.49
C GLY A 97 3.06 1.39 -12.99
N LYS A 98 2.48 0.24 -12.61
CA LYS A 98 1.09 0.15 -12.15
C LYS A 98 1.03 0.29 -10.63
N ASN A 99 0.23 1.23 -10.15
CA ASN A 99 0.10 1.52 -8.71
C ASN A 99 -1.14 0.80 -8.14
N VAL A 100 -0.92 -0.09 -7.18
CA VAL A 100 -1.95 -0.88 -6.50
C VAL A 100 -1.97 -0.51 -5.02
N LEU A 101 -3.15 -0.32 -4.46
CA LEU A 101 -3.36 -0.05 -3.03
C LEU A 101 -4.16 -1.18 -2.40
N THR A 102 -3.70 -1.76 -1.30
CA THR A 102 -4.54 -2.63 -0.46
C THR A 102 -4.78 -1.97 0.88
N LEU A 103 -6.06 -1.87 1.26
CA LEU A 103 -6.47 -1.44 2.59
C LEU A 103 -6.85 -2.67 3.42
N HIS A 104 -6.12 -2.92 4.50
CA HIS A 104 -6.31 -4.10 5.35
C HIS A 104 -7.21 -3.85 6.56
N SER A 105 -7.50 -2.59 6.91
CA SER A 105 -8.25 -2.22 8.13
C SER A 105 -9.52 -1.43 7.82
N GLY A 106 -10.62 -1.83 8.49
CA GLY A 106 -11.90 -1.12 8.43
C GLY A 106 -11.97 0.15 9.29
N GLY A 107 -10.99 0.44 10.14
CA GLY A 107 -11.04 1.61 11.05
C GLY A 107 -11.25 2.93 10.29
N TYR A 108 -10.44 3.16 9.24
CA TYR A 108 -10.64 4.31 8.35
C TYR A 108 -12.03 4.32 7.68
N VAL A 109 -12.54 3.15 7.31
CA VAL A 109 -13.84 3.01 6.63
C VAL A 109 -14.98 3.45 7.55
N VAL A 110 -15.04 2.92 8.77
CA VAL A 110 -16.12 3.19 9.72
C VAL A 110 -16.24 4.68 10.02
N GLU A 111 -15.11 5.36 10.18
CA GLU A 111 -15.08 6.79 10.52
C GLU A 111 -15.45 7.69 9.34
N ASN A 112 -15.10 7.30 8.11
CA ASN A 112 -15.12 8.22 6.96
C ASN A 112 -16.21 7.90 5.94
N ILE A 113 -16.90 6.75 6.02
CA ILE A 113 -17.91 6.36 5.01
C ILE A 113 -19.09 7.33 4.88
N LYS A 114 -19.42 8.07 5.95
CA LYS A 114 -20.51 9.06 5.95
C LYS A 114 -20.10 10.39 5.34
N THR A 115 -18.82 10.76 5.44
CA THR A 115 -18.27 12.04 4.99
C THR A 115 -17.51 11.93 3.67
N ALA A 116 -17.32 10.69 3.18
CA ALA A 116 -16.65 10.38 1.92
C ALA A 116 -17.31 11.11 0.75
N LYS A 117 -16.49 11.88 0.03
CA LYS A 117 -16.90 12.62 -1.17
C LYS A 117 -15.84 12.43 -2.26
N PRO A 118 -16.23 12.38 -3.53
CA PRO A 118 -15.28 12.28 -4.63
C PRO A 118 -14.29 13.45 -4.63
N PHE A 119 -14.76 14.69 -4.45
CA PHE A 119 -13.92 15.89 -4.50
C PHE A 119 -13.20 16.21 -3.18
N SER A 120 -13.06 15.23 -2.28
CA SER A 120 -12.23 15.35 -1.08
C SER A 120 -10.77 15.03 -1.37
N LEU A 121 -9.85 15.46 -0.50
CA LEU A 121 -8.44 15.08 -0.58
C LEU A 121 -8.26 13.55 -0.60
N ALA A 122 -9.00 12.84 0.26
CA ALA A 122 -9.01 11.39 0.26
C ALA A 122 -9.49 10.84 -1.09
N GLY A 123 -10.63 11.33 -1.61
CA GLY A 123 -11.16 10.90 -2.89
C GLY A 123 -10.16 11.11 -4.04
N PHE A 124 -9.48 12.25 -4.07
CA PHE A 124 -8.40 12.50 -5.01
C PHE A 124 -7.28 11.45 -4.88
N VAL A 125 -6.77 11.22 -3.67
CA VAL A 125 -5.65 10.30 -3.43
C VAL A 125 -5.99 8.86 -3.79
N PHE A 126 -7.17 8.35 -3.42
CA PHE A 126 -7.58 6.99 -3.77
C PHE A 126 -7.67 6.81 -5.30
N ARG A 127 -8.16 7.82 -6.04
CA ARG A 127 -8.27 7.76 -7.51
C ARG A 127 -6.93 7.77 -8.27
N LEU A 128 -5.81 8.10 -7.61
CA LEU A 128 -4.48 7.99 -8.20
C LEU A 128 -4.08 6.54 -8.48
N TYR A 129 -4.69 5.58 -7.77
CA TYR A 129 -4.35 4.17 -7.89
C TYR A 129 -5.07 3.53 -9.08
N ARG A 130 -4.35 2.66 -9.77
CA ARG A 130 -4.90 1.90 -10.91
C ARG A 130 -5.82 0.78 -10.43
N LYS A 131 -5.47 0.17 -9.29
CA LYS A 131 -6.27 -0.84 -8.59
C LYS A 131 -6.23 -0.58 -7.09
N ILE A 132 -7.37 -0.78 -6.44
CA ILE A 132 -7.55 -0.69 -5.01
C ILE A 132 -8.17 -2.02 -4.58
N ILE A 133 -7.68 -2.60 -3.50
CA ILE A 133 -8.14 -3.88 -2.99
C ILE A 133 -8.63 -3.62 -1.56
N GLY A 134 -9.93 -3.85 -1.36
CA GLY A 134 -10.56 -3.88 -0.05
C GLY A 134 -10.71 -5.31 0.44
N VAL A 135 -10.48 -5.56 1.72
CA VAL A 135 -10.64 -6.89 2.33
C VAL A 135 -12.09 -7.18 2.77
N ASN A 136 -13.01 -6.21 2.65
CA ASN A 136 -14.42 -6.40 2.97
C ASN A 136 -15.34 -5.53 2.10
N PRO A 137 -16.66 -5.83 2.03
CA PRO A 137 -17.61 -5.07 1.22
C PRO A 137 -17.77 -3.59 1.63
N LEU A 138 -17.62 -3.25 2.92
CA LEU A 138 -17.71 -1.87 3.39
C LEU A 138 -16.61 -0.97 2.80
N MET A 139 -15.42 -1.54 2.54
CA MET A 139 -14.36 -0.83 1.83
C MET A 139 -14.75 -0.50 0.40
N LEU A 140 -15.41 -1.43 -0.30
CA LEU A 140 -15.87 -1.20 -1.68
C LEU A 140 -16.90 -0.07 -1.72
N GLU A 141 -17.83 -0.03 -0.76
CA GLU A 141 -18.78 1.08 -0.63
C GLU A 141 -18.07 2.42 -0.40
N LEU A 142 -17.06 2.46 0.49
CA LEU A 142 -16.26 3.66 0.68
C LEU A 142 -15.56 4.09 -0.61
N PHE A 143 -14.95 3.16 -1.34
CA PHE A 143 -14.24 3.46 -2.58
C PHE A 143 -15.18 4.05 -3.64
N ALA A 144 -16.37 3.50 -3.78
CA ALA A 144 -17.41 4.05 -4.65
C ALA A 144 -17.78 5.49 -4.25
N LYS A 145 -18.00 5.77 -2.95
CA LYS A 145 -18.26 7.14 -2.45
C LYS A 145 -17.09 8.10 -2.65
N LEU A 146 -15.86 7.59 -2.61
CA LEU A 146 -14.65 8.34 -2.94
C LEU A 146 -14.44 8.51 -4.45
N GLY A 147 -15.34 8.00 -5.30
CA GLY A 147 -15.30 8.15 -6.75
C GLY A 147 -14.30 7.22 -7.45
N VAL A 148 -13.90 6.13 -6.79
CA VAL A 148 -13.13 5.06 -7.43
C VAL A 148 -14.09 4.29 -8.33
N LYS A 149 -13.68 4.04 -9.58
CA LYS A 149 -14.48 3.25 -10.52
C LYS A 149 -14.52 1.79 -10.10
N GLU A 150 -15.64 1.13 -10.34
CA GLU A 150 -15.84 -0.28 -9.98
C GLU A 150 -14.83 -1.20 -10.66
N ASP A 151 -14.44 -0.93 -11.91
CA ASP A 151 -13.37 -1.66 -12.60
C ASP A 151 -11.98 -1.47 -11.95
N ARG A 152 -11.86 -0.65 -10.90
CA ARG A 152 -10.62 -0.39 -10.15
C ARG A 152 -10.64 -0.89 -8.71
N SER A 153 -11.79 -1.30 -8.16
CA SER A 153 -11.97 -1.69 -6.76
C SER A 153 -12.44 -3.13 -6.59
#